data_AF-A0A067MRZ7-F1
#
_entry.id   AF-A0A067MRZ7-F1
#
_cell.length_a   1.000
_cell.length_b   1.000
_cell.length_c   1.000
_cell.angle_alpha   90.00
_cell.angle_beta   90.00
_cell.angle_gamma   90.00
#
_symmetry.space_group_name_H-M   'P 1'
#
loop_
_entity.id
_entity.type
_entity.pdbx_description
1 polymer ?
#
loop_
_entity_poly.entity_id
_entity_poly.type
_entity_poly.pdbx_seq_one_letter_code
_entity_poly.pdbx_strand_id
1 'polypeptide(L)'
;MTENCKVCDEKALKRCSECQSAYYCSAACQKADWPSHKAGCQIQKVLNKHNKAQAKATPEQPDDTRCTGCNTKWSEEFECDQECPDCGYLTCEDCACDSSRGTCHCLTSNFGVPYCEREPAWYHGGRGKRYSGDRHPEDESQFPAEAWESAPRKCGNCGEMATMLKKRYSQ
;
A
#
# COMPACT_ATOMS: atom_id res chain seq x y z
N MET A 1 17.51 4.48 20.91
CA MET A 1 17.32 5.93 20.69
C MET A 1 16.79 6.50 21.99
N THR A 2 17.54 7.36 22.68
CA THR A 2 17.09 8.03 23.92
C THR A 2 16.63 9.42 23.55
N GLU A 3 15.35 9.72 23.77
CA GLU A 3 14.76 11.03 23.51
C GLU A 3 15.17 12.04 24.59
N ASN A 4 15.02 13.33 24.27
CA ASN A 4 15.35 14.43 25.16
C ASN A 4 14.13 14.86 26.00
N CYS A 5 14.40 15.43 27.18
CA CYS A 5 13.38 15.94 28.07
C CYS A 5 12.75 17.19 27.47
N LYS A 6 11.43 17.20 27.31
CA LYS A 6 10.70 18.32 26.71
C LYS A 6 10.88 19.68 27.43
N VAL A 7 11.34 19.68 28.68
CA VAL A 7 11.48 20.91 29.49
C VAL A 7 12.90 21.44 29.54
N CYS A 8 13.91 20.56 29.56
CA CYS A 8 15.30 20.95 29.80
C CYS A 8 16.30 20.32 28.84
N ASP A 9 15.80 19.60 27.83
CA ASP A 9 16.57 18.92 26.77
C ASP A 9 17.64 17.91 27.22
N GLU A 10 17.76 17.66 28.53
CA GLU A 10 18.56 16.57 29.08
C GLU A 10 18.02 15.19 28.68
N LYS A 11 18.84 14.15 28.75
CA LYS A 11 18.41 12.79 28.41
C LYS A 11 17.19 12.38 29.24
N ALA A 12 16.11 12.03 28.56
CA ALA A 12 14.89 11.55 29.20
C ALA A 12 14.96 10.04 29.44
N LEU A 13 14.70 9.65 30.70
CA LEU A 13 14.60 8.24 31.09
C LEU A 13 13.14 7.79 31.25
N LYS A 14 12.21 8.74 31.25
CA LYS A 14 10.78 8.51 31.49
C LYS A 14 9.96 9.13 30.38
N ARG A 15 8.78 8.58 30.17
CA ARG A 15 7.74 9.15 29.30
C ARG A 15 6.43 9.25 30.05
N CYS A 16 5.54 10.11 29.59
CA CYS A 16 4.20 10.23 30.16
C CYS A 16 3.50 8.87 30.16
N SER A 17 3.03 8.41 31.30
CA SER A 17 2.39 7.09 31.45
C SER A 17 1.07 6.97 30.70
N GLU A 18 0.36 8.08 30.53
CA GLU A 18 -0.96 8.13 29.89
C GLU A 18 -0.88 8.09 28.36
N CYS A 19 -0.16 9.05 27.77
CA CYS A 19 -0.11 9.23 26.33
C CYS A 19 1.15 8.66 25.67
N GLN A 20 2.20 8.38 26.43
CA GLN A 20 3.46 7.80 25.97
C GLN A 20 4.18 8.61 24.86
N SER A 21 3.76 9.84 24.56
CA SER A 21 4.33 10.68 23.49
C SER A 21 5.32 11.76 23.95
N ALA A 22 5.26 12.17 25.22
CA ALA A 22 6.18 13.16 25.76
C ALA A 22 7.20 12.51 26.70
N TYR A 23 8.45 12.94 26.60
CA TYR A 23 9.59 12.42 27.34
C TYR A 23 10.10 13.43 28.36
N TYR A 24 10.46 12.93 29.54
CA TYR A 24 10.91 13.74 30.68
C TYR A 24 12.06 13.05 31.40
N CYS A 25 13.05 13.83 31.87
CA CYS A 25 14.11 13.32 32.73
C CYS A 25 13.62 13.02 34.15
N SER A 26 12.56 13.71 34.61
CA SER A 26 12.02 13.58 35.97
C SER A 26 10.52 13.90 36.06
N ALA A 27 9.89 13.51 37.17
CA ALA A 27 8.52 13.89 37.47
C ALA A 27 8.34 15.41 37.70
N ALA A 28 9.41 16.11 38.11
CA ALA A 28 9.39 17.56 38.25
C ALA A 28 9.21 18.24 36.87
N CYS A 29 9.97 17.80 35.86
CA CYS A 29 9.82 18.31 34.50
C CYS A 29 8.46 17.96 33.91
N GLN A 30 7.92 16.77 34.17
CA GLN A 30 6.55 16.43 33.74
C GLN A 30 5.50 17.36 34.36
N LYS A 31 5.60 17.66 35.66
CA LYS A 31 4.68 18.59 36.35
C LYS A 31 4.82 20.02 35.84
N ALA A 32 6.03 20.46 35.51
CA ALA A 32 6.29 21.78 34.94
C ALA A 32 5.65 21.95 33.56
N ASP A 33 5.72 20.93 32.69
CA ASP A 33 5.07 20.95 31.36
C ASP A 33 3.56 20.64 31.44
N TRP A 34 3.01 20.25 32.59
CA TRP A 34 1.61 19.80 32.66
C TRP A 34 0.57 20.82 32.13
N PRO A 35 0.66 22.13 32.41
CA PRO A 35 -0.30 23.11 31.89
C PRO A 35 -0.37 23.13 30.36
N SER A 36 0.77 23.03 29.68
CA SER A 36 0.88 22.96 28.21
C SER A 36 0.63 21.55 27.67
N HIS A 37 0.99 20.51 28.40
CA HIS A 37 0.88 19.11 27.97
C HIS A 37 -0.54 18.56 28.06
N LYS A 38 -1.34 18.99 29.06
CA LYS A 38 -2.61 18.36 29.42
C LYS A 38 -3.56 18.16 28.24
N ALA A 39 -3.75 19.19 27.41
CA ALA A 39 -4.63 19.12 26.24
C ALA A 39 -4.11 18.09 25.22
N GLY A 40 -2.83 18.18 24.83
CA GLY A 40 -2.20 17.22 23.91
C GLY A 40 -2.16 15.79 24.46
N CYS A 41 -2.00 15.64 25.77
CA CYS A 41 -2.01 14.33 26.44
C CYS A 41 -3.34 13.59 26.25
N GLN A 42 -4.47 14.30 26.40
CA GLN A 42 -5.80 13.70 26.22
C GLN A 42 -6.05 13.29 24.76
N ILE A 43 -5.70 14.17 23.82
CA ILE A 43 -5.82 13.89 22.37
C ILE A 43 -5.01 12.64 22.03
N GLN A 44 -3.73 12.61 22.45
CA GLN A 44 -2.86 11.48 22.15
C GLN A 44 -3.33 10.18 22.81
N LYS A 45 -3.88 10.24 24.04
CA LYS A 45 -4.46 9.07 24.70
C LYS A 45 -5.62 8.48 23.89
N VAL A 46 -6.48 9.33 23.32
CA VAL A 46 -7.57 8.91 22.44
C VAL A 46 -7.03 8.31 21.14
N LEU A 47 -6.09 8.99 20.48
CA LEU A 47 -5.43 8.49 19.27
C LEU A 47 -4.77 7.13 19.50
N ASN A 48 -4.05 6.94 20.60
CA ASN A 48 -3.44 5.66 20.94
C ASN A 48 -4.47 4.54 21.12
N LYS A 49 -5.66 4.84 21.64
CA LYS A 49 -6.75 3.85 21.75
C LYS A 49 -7.29 3.48 20.36
N HIS A 50 -7.54 4.47 19.50
CA HIS A 50 -7.98 4.21 18.14
C HIS A 50 -6.94 3.41 17.35
N ASN A 51 -5.66 3.79 17.43
CA ASN A 51 -4.58 3.08 16.76
C ASN A 51 -4.43 1.64 17.28
N LYS A 52 -4.57 1.41 18.59
CA LYS A 52 -4.57 0.04 19.15
C LYS A 52 -5.76 -0.78 18.70
N ALA A 53 -6.94 -0.17 18.57
CA ALA A 53 -8.13 -0.84 18.05
C ALA A 53 -7.97 -1.19 16.57
N GLN A 54 -7.47 -0.26 15.76
CA GLN A 54 -7.19 -0.49 14.34
C GLN A 54 -6.08 -1.52 14.13
N ALA A 55 -4.99 -1.49 14.90
CA ALA A 55 -3.91 -2.47 14.80
C ALA A 55 -4.33 -3.88 15.24
N LYS A 56 -5.39 -4.01 16.05
CA LYS A 56 -5.96 -5.31 16.46
C LYS A 56 -7.03 -5.81 15.48
N ALA A 57 -7.60 -4.93 14.65
CA ALA A 57 -8.50 -5.35 13.60
C ALA A 57 -7.69 -6.05 12.53
N THR A 58 -7.87 -7.36 12.40
CA THR A 58 -7.47 -8.07 11.19
C THR A 58 -8.21 -7.38 10.02
N PRO A 59 -7.56 -7.09 8.88
CA PRO A 59 -8.27 -6.64 7.70
C PRO A 59 -9.38 -7.65 7.41
N GLU A 60 -10.63 -7.23 7.48
CA GLU A 60 -11.75 -8.09 7.09
C GLU A 60 -11.58 -8.32 5.58
N GLN A 61 -11.40 -9.57 5.19
CA GLN A 61 -11.37 -9.90 3.77
C GLN A 61 -12.71 -9.47 3.15
N PRO A 62 -12.71 -8.95 1.92
CA PRO A 62 -13.94 -8.58 1.24
C PRO A 62 -14.90 -9.77 1.16
N ASP A 63 -16.21 -9.47 1.17
CA ASP A 63 -17.26 -10.46 0.93
C ASP A 63 -17.01 -11.15 -0.42
N ASP A 64 -16.79 -12.46 -0.38
CA ASP A 64 -16.43 -13.28 -1.54
C ASP A 64 -17.62 -13.59 -2.45
N THR A 65 -18.84 -13.19 -2.06
CA THR A 65 -20.07 -13.41 -2.82
C THR A 65 -20.42 -12.27 -3.78
N ARG A 66 -19.63 -11.17 -3.78
CA ARG A 66 -19.93 -9.96 -4.55
C ARG A 66 -18.69 -9.23 -5.05
N CYS A 67 -18.88 -8.42 -6.09
CA CYS A 67 -17.86 -7.50 -6.57
C CYS A 67 -17.56 -6.45 -5.51
N THR A 68 -16.30 -6.30 -5.11
CA THR A 68 -15.90 -5.28 -4.14
C THR A 68 -16.08 -3.86 -4.70
N GLY A 69 -15.97 -3.68 -6.02
CA GLY A 69 -16.10 -2.38 -6.69
C GLY A 69 -17.54 -1.87 -6.85
N CYS A 70 -18.44 -2.72 -7.36
CA CYS A 70 -19.84 -2.33 -7.64
C CYS A 70 -20.88 -3.01 -6.76
N ASN A 71 -20.47 -3.95 -5.90
CA ASN A 71 -21.34 -4.74 -5.02
C ASN A 71 -22.33 -5.64 -5.79
N THR A 72 -22.11 -5.93 -7.08
CA THR A 72 -22.92 -6.91 -7.82
C THR A 72 -22.69 -8.30 -7.23
N LYS A 73 -23.76 -9.07 -7.02
CA LYS A 73 -23.67 -10.45 -6.54
C LYS A 73 -23.20 -11.38 -7.65
N TRP A 74 -22.38 -12.36 -7.30
CA TRP A 74 -21.99 -13.40 -8.25
C TRP A 74 -23.16 -14.30 -8.59
N SER A 75 -23.17 -14.78 -9.82
CA SER A 75 -24.14 -15.76 -10.34
C SER A 75 -23.48 -16.57 -11.46
N GLU A 76 -24.16 -17.59 -11.98
CA GLU A 76 -23.66 -18.36 -13.13
C GLU A 76 -23.40 -17.51 -14.38
N GLU A 77 -24.08 -16.37 -14.50
CA GLU A 77 -23.91 -15.43 -15.63
C GLU A 77 -22.96 -14.27 -15.31
N PHE A 78 -22.63 -14.07 -14.03
CA PHE A 78 -21.83 -12.93 -13.56
C PHE A 78 -20.81 -13.43 -12.55
N GLU A 79 -19.65 -13.85 -13.05
CA GLU A 79 -18.54 -14.35 -12.26
C GLU A 79 -17.53 -13.26 -11.91
N CYS A 80 -16.60 -13.61 -11.01
CA CYS A 80 -15.48 -12.76 -10.66
C CYS A 80 -14.43 -12.80 -11.78
N ASP A 81 -14.02 -11.64 -12.28
CA ASP A 81 -12.99 -11.48 -13.31
C ASP A 81 -11.57 -11.44 -12.73
N GLN A 82 -11.34 -10.63 -11.69
CA GLN A 82 -10.04 -10.54 -11.02
C GLN A 82 -10.15 -10.60 -9.50
N GLU A 83 -9.27 -11.40 -8.89
CA GLU A 83 -9.03 -11.48 -7.45
C GLU A 83 -7.62 -11.00 -7.11
N CYS A 84 -7.50 -10.15 -6.08
CA CYS A 84 -6.21 -9.74 -5.54
C CYS A 84 -5.73 -10.74 -4.48
N PRO A 85 -4.58 -11.42 -4.64
CA PRO A 85 -4.07 -12.38 -3.68
C PRO A 85 -3.64 -11.73 -2.35
N ASP A 86 -3.28 -10.44 -2.39
CA ASP A 86 -2.79 -9.73 -1.20
C ASP A 86 -3.91 -9.18 -0.31
N CYS A 87 -4.98 -8.65 -0.91
CA CYS A 87 -6.05 -7.97 -0.17
C CYS A 87 -7.45 -8.56 -0.38
N GLY A 88 -7.60 -9.61 -1.20
CA GLY A 88 -8.87 -10.28 -1.47
C GLY A 88 -9.88 -9.41 -2.23
N TYR A 89 -9.46 -8.31 -2.84
CA TYR A 89 -10.34 -7.45 -3.63
C TYR A 89 -10.82 -8.19 -4.88
N LEU A 90 -12.13 -8.28 -5.06
CA LEU A 90 -12.77 -8.98 -6.17
C LEU A 90 -13.43 -7.99 -7.12
N THR A 91 -13.32 -8.23 -8.43
CA THR A 91 -13.95 -7.39 -9.46
C THR A 91 -14.71 -8.21 -10.48
N CYS A 92 -15.82 -7.66 -10.98
CA CYS A 92 -16.41 -8.09 -12.24
C CYS A 92 -15.64 -7.46 -13.41
N GLU A 93 -15.86 -7.96 -14.62
CA GLU A 93 -15.22 -7.45 -15.86
C GLU A 93 -15.34 -5.93 -16.00
N ASP A 94 -16.55 -5.39 -15.79
CA ASP A 94 -16.79 -3.94 -15.82
C ASP A 94 -15.94 -3.17 -14.80
N CYS A 95 -15.75 -3.71 -13.58
CA CYS A 95 -14.96 -3.04 -12.56
C CYS A 95 -13.45 -3.23 -12.76
N ALA A 96 -13.02 -4.32 -13.38
CA ALA A 96 -11.63 -4.56 -13.72
C ALA A 96 -11.13 -3.58 -14.81
N CYS A 97 -12.01 -3.23 -15.76
CA CYS A 97 -11.68 -2.27 -16.81
C CYS A 97 -11.94 -0.80 -16.42
N ASP A 98 -12.80 -0.54 -15.42
CA ASP A 98 -13.19 0.82 -15.02
C ASP A 98 -12.20 1.44 -14.01
N SER A 99 -11.51 2.49 -14.47
CA SER A 99 -10.55 3.24 -13.67
C SER A 99 -11.14 4.04 -12.48
N SER A 100 -12.47 4.18 -12.39
CA SER A 100 -13.15 4.85 -11.28
C SER A 100 -13.47 3.91 -10.12
N ARG A 101 -13.50 2.59 -10.35
CA ARG A 101 -13.91 1.59 -9.35
C ARG A 101 -12.97 0.40 -9.15
N GLY A 102 -11.75 0.43 -9.68
CA GLY A 102 -10.58 0.01 -8.89
C GLY A 102 -9.44 -0.70 -9.62
N THR A 103 -8.23 -0.24 -9.33
CA THR A 103 -7.16 -1.15 -8.91
C THR A 103 -7.39 -1.47 -7.42
N CYS A 104 -7.04 -2.68 -6.95
CA CYS A 104 -7.30 -3.17 -5.59
C CYS A 104 -6.82 -2.25 -4.43
N HIS A 105 -7.08 -2.62 -3.17
CA HIS A 105 -6.64 -1.85 -1.99
C HIS A 105 -5.11 -1.75 -1.79
N CYS A 106 -4.31 -2.46 -2.58
CA CYS A 106 -2.85 -2.39 -2.50
C CYS A 106 -2.34 -1.03 -3.02
N LEU A 107 -1.53 -0.35 -2.21
CA LEU A 107 -1.05 1.01 -2.49
C LEU A 107 -0.14 1.13 -3.74
N THR A 108 0.55 0.04 -4.09
CA THR A 108 1.58 0.04 -5.16
C THR A 108 1.48 -1.16 -6.09
N SER A 109 0.36 -1.88 -6.05
CA SER A 109 0.17 -3.10 -6.84
C SER A 109 -1.22 -3.16 -7.44
N ASN A 110 -1.34 -3.72 -8.65
CA ASN A 110 -2.63 -3.92 -9.29
C ASN A 110 -3.10 -5.34 -9.06
N PHE A 111 -4.14 -5.51 -8.24
CA PHE A 111 -4.59 -6.82 -7.76
C PHE A 111 -3.43 -7.65 -7.22
N GLY A 112 -2.54 -7.02 -6.45
CA GLY A 112 -1.41 -7.68 -5.81
C GLY A 112 -0.29 -8.13 -6.77
N VAL A 113 -0.53 -8.09 -8.08
CA VAL A 113 0.47 -8.46 -9.09
C VAL A 113 1.11 -7.20 -9.69
N PRO A 114 2.45 -7.09 -9.65
CA PRO A 114 3.16 -6.09 -10.43
C PRO A 114 2.89 -6.28 -11.94
N TYR A 115 2.40 -5.24 -12.63
CA TYR A 115 2.30 -5.15 -14.09
C TYR A 115 3.54 -5.58 -14.92
N CYS A 116 4.71 -5.75 -14.32
CA CYS A 116 5.93 -6.06 -15.05
C CYS A 116 6.00 -7.51 -15.55
N GLU A 117 5.26 -8.43 -14.93
CA GLU A 117 5.26 -9.85 -15.30
C GLU A 117 4.11 -10.24 -16.23
N ARG A 118 3.04 -9.44 -16.28
CA ARG A 118 1.84 -9.71 -17.09
C ARG A 118 1.82 -8.98 -18.42
N GLU A 119 1.10 -9.54 -19.38
CA GLU A 119 0.76 -8.85 -20.63
C GLU A 119 -0.21 -7.68 -20.33
N PRO A 120 0.09 -6.45 -20.79
CA PRO A 120 -0.80 -5.31 -20.58
C PRO A 120 -2.07 -5.44 -21.43
N ALA A 121 -3.23 -5.36 -20.79
CA ALA A 121 -4.49 -5.18 -21.48
C ALA A 121 -4.60 -3.77 -22.07
N TRP A 122 -5.50 -3.61 -23.05
CA TRP A 122 -5.70 -2.35 -23.79
C TRP A 122 -6.06 -1.15 -22.89
N TYR A 123 -6.61 -1.38 -21.71
CA TYR A 123 -7.02 -0.34 -20.76
C TYR A 123 -5.93 0.07 -19.74
N HIS A 124 -4.80 -0.64 -19.64
CA HIS A 124 -3.78 -0.38 -18.62
C HIS A 124 -2.94 0.90 -18.83
N GLY A 125 -2.95 1.51 -20.03
CA GLY A 125 -2.15 2.72 -20.30
C GLY A 125 -2.82 4.05 -19.90
N GLY A 126 -4.10 4.01 -19.48
CA GLY A 126 -4.85 5.18 -19.02
C GLY A 126 -5.16 6.21 -20.12
N ARG A 127 -6.38 6.80 -20.09
CA ARG A 127 -6.82 7.84 -21.05
C ARG A 127 -6.57 7.47 -22.52
N GLY A 128 -6.78 6.20 -22.88
CA GLY A 128 -6.60 5.68 -24.24
C GLY A 128 -5.14 5.57 -24.71
N LYS A 129 -4.16 5.71 -23.81
CA LYS A 129 -2.75 5.48 -24.12
C LYS A 129 -2.41 4.00 -23.95
N ARG A 130 -1.32 3.57 -24.59
CA ARG A 130 -0.74 2.24 -24.40
C ARG A 130 0.05 2.19 -23.09
N TYR A 131 0.15 1.01 -22.49
CA TYR A 131 0.96 0.80 -21.30
C TYR A 131 2.43 1.16 -21.57
N SER A 132 3.04 1.91 -20.65
CA SER A 132 4.40 2.42 -20.79
C SER A 132 5.32 2.04 -19.63
N GLY A 133 4.84 1.20 -18.71
CA GLY A 133 5.62 0.74 -17.57
C GLY A 133 6.74 -0.23 -17.98
N ASP A 134 7.56 -0.62 -17.01
CA ASP A 134 8.59 -1.63 -17.23
C ASP A 134 7.96 -3.03 -17.27
N ARG A 135 8.56 -3.93 -18.07
CA ARG A 135 8.17 -5.33 -18.15
C ARG A 135 9.39 -6.24 -18.18
N HIS A 136 9.28 -7.37 -17.52
CA HIS A 136 10.22 -8.49 -17.51
C HIS A 136 9.43 -9.80 -17.26
N PRO A 137 8.67 -10.28 -18.27
CA PRO A 137 7.90 -11.51 -18.12
C PRO A 137 8.81 -12.71 -17.82
N GLU A 138 8.31 -13.68 -17.06
CA GLU A 138 9.07 -14.89 -16.71
C GLU A 138 9.43 -15.74 -17.93
N ASP A 139 8.54 -15.79 -18.92
CA ASP A 139 8.77 -16.52 -20.17
C ASP A 139 9.50 -15.64 -21.20
N GLU A 140 10.83 -15.68 -21.15
CA GLU A 140 11.68 -14.95 -22.10
C GLU A 140 11.56 -15.46 -23.55
N SER A 141 11.07 -16.69 -23.75
CA SER A 141 11.06 -17.36 -25.07
C SER A 141 10.09 -16.71 -26.08
N GLN A 142 9.12 -15.94 -25.58
CA GLN A 142 8.14 -15.23 -26.41
C GLN A 142 8.72 -14.00 -27.10
N PHE A 143 9.93 -13.56 -26.69
CA PHE A 143 10.56 -12.35 -27.20
C PHE A 143 11.93 -12.64 -27.79
N PRO A 144 12.28 -12.00 -28.92
CA PRO A 144 13.61 -12.17 -29.49
C PRO A 144 14.66 -11.51 -28.60
N ALA A 145 15.91 -11.96 -28.65
CA ALA A 145 16.98 -11.49 -27.75
C ALA A 145 17.19 -9.96 -27.81
N GLU A 146 16.99 -9.33 -28.97
CA GLU A 146 17.08 -7.89 -29.13
C GLU A 146 15.93 -7.11 -28.49
N ALA A 147 14.87 -7.77 -28.03
CA ALA A 147 13.77 -7.16 -27.31
C ALA A 147 14.18 -6.69 -25.91
N TRP A 148 15.26 -7.23 -25.38
CA TRP A 148 15.74 -6.98 -24.03
C TRP A 148 16.76 -5.83 -24.00
N GLU A 149 16.76 -5.08 -22.90
CA GLU A 149 17.82 -4.13 -22.57
C GLU A 149 19.16 -4.86 -22.36
N SER A 150 20.27 -4.18 -22.64
CA SER A 150 21.60 -4.81 -22.61
C SER A 150 22.14 -5.06 -21.20
N ALA A 151 21.58 -4.42 -20.17
CA ALA A 151 22.00 -4.57 -18.79
C ALA A 151 20.78 -4.61 -17.86
N PRO A 152 20.79 -5.44 -16.81
CA PRO A 152 19.72 -5.46 -15.83
C PRO A 152 19.70 -4.14 -15.05
N ARG A 153 18.50 -3.69 -14.70
CA ARG A 153 18.28 -2.49 -13.89
C ARG A 153 17.12 -2.70 -12.94
N LYS A 154 16.96 -1.77 -12.00
CA LYS A 154 15.82 -1.78 -11.08
C LYS A 154 14.53 -1.53 -11.85
N CYS A 155 13.57 -2.46 -11.72
CA CYS A 155 12.23 -2.34 -12.28
C CYS A 155 11.49 -1.18 -11.62
N GLY A 156 10.89 -0.29 -12.43
CA GLY A 156 10.07 0.82 -11.92
C GLY A 156 8.75 0.39 -11.28
N ASN A 157 8.39 -0.90 -11.35
CA ASN A 157 7.11 -1.42 -10.89
C ASN A 157 7.24 -2.34 -9.67
N CYS A 158 8.03 -3.43 -9.73
CA CYS A 158 8.28 -4.30 -8.56
C CYS A 158 9.54 -3.92 -7.76
N GLY A 159 10.44 -3.11 -8.32
CA GLY A 159 11.69 -2.73 -7.65
C GLY A 159 12.80 -3.78 -7.68
N GLU A 160 12.59 -4.94 -8.33
CA GLU A 160 13.60 -5.98 -8.49
C GLU A 160 14.65 -5.63 -9.55
N MET A 161 15.83 -6.24 -9.44
CA MET A 161 16.86 -6.14 -10.47
C MET A 161 16.59 -7.20 -11.54
N ALA A 162 16.14 -6.78 -12.72
CA ALA A 162 15.86 -7.69 -13.82
C ALA A 162 16.25 -7.07 -15.17
N THR A 163 16.33 -7.91 -16.20
CA THR A 163 16.52 -7.47 -17.58
C THR A 163 15.17 -7.05 -18.13
N MET A 164 15.05 -5.80 -18.59
CA MET A 164 13.76 -5.25 -19.01
C MET A 164 13.53 -5.41 -20.50
N LEU A 165 12.27 -5.60 -20.90
CA LEU A 165 11.85 -5.41 -22.28
C LEU A 165 11.99 -3.94 -22.67
N LYS A 166 12.59 -3.68 -23.82
CA LYS A 166 12.64 -2.36 -24.44
C LYS A 166 11.22 -1.85 -24.69
N LYS A 167 11.01 -0.54 -24.53
CA LYS A 167 9.68 0.11 -24.60
C LYS A 167 8.85 -0.21 -25.85
N ARG A 168 9.49 -0.52 -26.98
CA ARG A 168 8.79 -0.90 -28.21
C ARG A 168 8.11 -2.28 -28.13
N TYR A 169 8.66 -3.20 -27.33
CA TYR A 169 8.13 -4.55 -27.09
C TYR A 169 7.38 -4.68 -25.75
N SER A 170 7.41 -3.64 -24.91
CA SER A 170 6.69 -3.59 -23.63
C SER A 170 5.23 -3.13 -23.78
N GLN A 171 4.68 -3.19 -24.99
CA GLN A 171 3.29 -2.85 -25.31
C GLN A 171 2.41 -4.09 -25.30
#